data_AF-N9XU36-F1
#
_entry.id   AF-N9XU36-F1
#
_cell.length_a   1.000
_cell.length_b   1.000
_cell.length_c   1.000
_cell.angle_alpha   90.00
_cell.angle_beta   90.00
_cell.angle_gamma   90.00
#
_symmetry.space_group_name_H-M   'P 1'
#
loop_
_entity.id
_entity.type
_entity.pdbx_description
1 polymer ?
#
loop_
_entity_poly.entity_id
_entity_poly.type
_entity_poly.pdbx_seq_one_letter_code
_entity_poly.pdbx_strand_id
1 'polypeptide(L)'
;MERENNIKKRLYRIDDCHFYNNNESCLLIESELDPDILEKIIVAIKFKFEELVDESFDIDFYHLLDILKKFYNVKDVKDEYKHLLNKTDICNYEYYTHNNNECCIYLEEANVVIIELFKARESHCGPNYKEIYKYLVKDKELENMISNYMQYSERYPELINYISH
;
A
#
# COMPACT_ATOMS: atom_id res chain seq x y z
N MET A 1 18.76 35.30 -10.20
CA MET A 1 19.09 34.04 -9.50
C MET A 1 17.76 33.37 -9.22
N GLU A 2 17.29 32.61 -10.21
CA GLU A 2 16.03 31.88 -10.14
C GLU A 2 16.17 30.83 -9.03
N ARG A 3 15.28 30.88 -8.03
CA ARG A 3 15.09 29.75 -7.14
C ARG A 3 14.40 28.68 -7.98
N GLU A 4 15.16 27.72 -8.49
CA GLU A 4 14.57 26.45 -8.92
C GLU A 4 13.78 25.93 -7.72
N ASN A 5 12.45 26.02 -7.80
CA ASN A 5 11.57 25.26 -6.92
C ASN A 5 11.82 23.80 -7.29
N ASN A 6 12.85 23.21 -6.69
CA ASN A 6 13.16 21.81 -6.86
C ASN A 6 12.05 21.04 -6.12
N ILE A 7 10.94 20.79 -6.82
CA ILE A 7 9.82 20.01 -6.30
C ILE A 7 10.39 18.62 -6.09
N LYS A 8 10.71 18.30 -4.83
CA LYS A 8 11.21 16.99 -4.45
C LYS A 8 10.16 15.96 -4.85
N LYS A 9 10.61 14.85 -5.44
CA LYS A 9 9.74 13.73 -5.78
C LYS A 9 9.00 13.25 -4.53
N ARG A 10 7.72 12.90 -4.70
CA ARG A 10 6.93 12.26 -3.65
C ARG A 10 6.93 10.76 -3.90
N LEU A 11 7.43 10.02 -2.91
CA LEU A 11 7.40 8.57 -2.89
C LEU A 11 6.44 8.11 -1.81
N TYR A 12 5.89 6.91 -1.98
CA TYR A 12 5.02 6.28 -1.01
C TYR A 12 5.65 4.98 -0.57
N ARG A 13 5.85 4.85 0.74
CA ARG A 13 6.20 3.59 1.37
C ARG A 13 4.95 2.98 1.96
N ILE A 14 4.62 1.77 1.52
CA ILE A 14 3.48 1.02 2.03
C ILE A 14 4.05 -0.10 2.89
N ASP A 15 3.79 -0.03 4.19
CA ASP A 15 4.23 -1.00 5.19
C ASP A 15 3.02 -1.67 5.84
N ASP A 16 3.27 -2.81 6.46
CA ASP A 16 2.39 -3.40 7.46
C ASP A 16 3.24 -3.73 8.69
N CYS A 17 2.93 -3.13 9.82
CA CYS A 17 3.76 -3.17 11.02
C CYS A 17 3.90 -4.57 11.66
N HIS A 18 3.16 -5.57 11.15
CA HIS A 18 3.22 -6.95 11.62
C HIS A 18 4.38 -7.76 11.02
N PHE A 19 5.10 -7.25 10.02
CA PHE A 19 6.23 -7.97 9.41
C PHE A 19 7.56 -7.68 10.12
N TYR A 20 8.29 -8.74 10.50
CA TYR A 20 9.59 -8.63 11.20
C TYR A 20 10.73 -8.02 10.33
N ASN A 21 10.56 -7.95 9.00
CA ASN A 21 11.53 -7.32 8.08
C ASN A 21 10.83 -6.35 7.11
N ASN A 22 10.44 -5.18 7.62
CA ASN A 22 9.68 -4.18 6.85
C ASN A 22 10.36 -3.76 5.55
N ASN A 23 11.70 -3.73 5.46
CA ASN A 23 12.36 -3.28 4.24
C ASN A 23 12.24 -4.29 3.09
N GLU A 24 12.20 -5.59 3.38
CA GLU A 24 11.93 -6.62 2.37
C GLU A 24 10.44 -6.69 2.04
N SER A 25 9.60 -6.58 3.07
CA SER A 25 8.14 -6.74 2.97
C SER A 25 7.38 -5.42 2.83
N CYS A 26 7.97 -4.34 2.27
CA CYS A 26 7.26 -3.11 1.94
C CYS A 26 7.17 -2.86 0.44
N LEU A 27 6.26 -1.98 0.03
CA LEU A 27 6.33 -1.34 -1.28
C LEU A 27 6.98 0.02 -1.15
N LEU A 28 7.76 0.40 -2.15
CA LEU A 28 8.21 1.78 -2.34
C LEU A 28 7.87 2.20 -3.77
N ILE A 29 6.89 3.09 -3.88
CA ILE A 29 6.26 3.43 -5.15
C ILE A 29 6.28 4.94 -5.41
N GLU A 30 6.21 5.30 -6.69
CA GLU A 30 6.01 6.65 -7.19
C GLU A 30 4.58 6.74 -7.79
N SER A 31 3.85 7.79 -7.43
CA SER A 31 2.48 8.03 -7.90
C SER A 31 2.15 9.51 -7.90
N GLU A 32 1.34 9.95 -8.87
CA GLU A 32 0.77 11.30 -8.92
C GLU A 32 -0.51 11.45 -8.09
N LEU A 33 -1.03 10.33 -7.55
CA LEU A 33 -2.20 10.36 -6.69
C LEU A 33 -1.92 11.13 -5.41
N ASP A 34 -2.97 11.79 -4.90
CA ASP A 34 -2.94 12.39 -3.57
C ASP A 34 -2.81 11.30 -2.49
N PRO A 35 -2.08 11.52 -1.38
CA PRO A 35 -1.87 10.50 -0.35
C PRO A 35 -3.16 9.91 0.20
N ASP A 36 -4.15 10.75 0.50
CA ASP A 36 -5.45 10.34 1.04
C ASP A 36 -6.23 9.49 0.02
N ILE A 37 -6.13 9.83 -1.27
CA ILE A 37 -6.77 9.06 -2.34
C ILE A 37 -6.07 7.70 -2.54
N LEU A 38 -4.73 7.67 -2.54
CA LEU A 38 -3.96 6.45 -2.69
C LEU A 38 -4.21 5.49 -1.51
N GLU A 39 -4.21 6.00 -0.28
CA GLU A 39 -4.55 5.22 0.91
C GLU A 39 -5.94 4.58 0.77
N LYS A 40 -6.96 5.38 0.40
CA LYS A 40 -8.33 4.89 0.24
C LYS A 40 -8.46 3.84 -0.88
N ILE A 41 -7.73 3.98 -1.97
CA ILE A 41 -7.66 2.96 -3.03
C ILE A 41 -7.09 1.67 -2.48
N ILE A 42 -5.97 1.72 -1.77
CA ILE A 42 -5.31 0.53 -1.22
C ILE A 42 -6.23 -0.18 -0.21
N VAL A 43 -6.84 0.57 0.70
CA VAL A 43 -7.80 0.03 1.67
C VAL A 43 -9.02 -0.57 0.96
N ALA A 44 -9.53 0.08 -0.08
CA ALA A 44 -10.64 -0.47 -0.87
C ALA A 44 -10.27 -1.78 -1.58
N ILE A 45 -9.03 -1.91 -2.09
CA ILE A 45 -8.52 -3.15 -2.68
C ILE A 45 -8.46 -4.24 -1.62
N LYS A 46 -7.95 -3.94 -0.41
CA LYS A 46 -7.91 -4.90 0.72
C LYS A 46 -9.30 -5.40 1.09
N PHE A 47 -10.25 -4.51 1.36
CA PHE A 47 -11.62 -4.93 1.67
C PHE A 47 -12.28 -5.72 0.54
N LYS A 48 -11.99 -5.36 -0.72
CA LYS A 48 -12.52 -6.10 -1.85
C LYS A 48 -11.87 -7.48 -1.98
N PHE A 49 -10.60 -7.64 -1.62
CA PHE A 49 -9.93 -8.94 -1.50
C PHE A 49 -10.59 -9.79 -0.41
N GLU A 50 -10.78 -9.23 0.78
CA GLU A 50 -11.47 -9.89 1.91
C GLU A 50 -12.89 -10.36 1.49
N GLU A 51 -13.63 -9.53 0.73
CA GLU A 51 -14.98 -9.85 0.24
C GLU A 51 -14.99 -10.95 -0.84
N LEU A 52 -14.01 -10.96 -1.75
CA LEU A 52 -13.98 -11.88 -2.90
C LEU A 52 -13.25 -13.19 -2.61
N VAL A 53 -12.32 -13.19 -1.65
CA VAL A 53 -11.44 -14.31 -1.35
C VAL A 53 -11.78 -14.88 0.02
N ASP A 54 -11.34 -14.22 1.10
CA ASP A 54 -11.64 -14.59 2.49
C ASP A 54 -11.16 -13.46 3.43
N GLU A 55 -11.96 -13.13 4.46
CA GLU A 55 -11.66 -12.04 5.41
C GLU A 55 -10.49 -12.33 6.36
N SER A 56 -10.07 -13.60 6.46
CA SER A 56 -8.97 -14.05 7.32
C SER A 56 -7.59 -13.81 6.70
N PHE A 57 -7.53 -13.34 5.45
CA PHE A 57 -6.30 -13.22 4.68
C PHE A 57 -6.12 -11.81 4.13
N ASP A 58 -4.86 -11.36 4.16
CA ASP A 58 -4.45 -10.09 3.57
C ASP A 58 -3.99 -10.27 2.12
N ILE A 59 -4.19 -9.24 1.31
CA ILE A 59 -3.58 -9.18 -0.02
C ILE A 59 -2.05 -9.03 0.12
N ASP A 60 -1.29 -9.87 -0.60
CA ASP A 60 0.17 -9.80 -0.67
C ASP A 60 0.63 -8.54 -1.42
N PHE A 61 1.81 -8.02 -1.06
CA PHE A 61 2.33 -6.79 -1.64
C PHE A 61 2.65 -6.89 -3.14
N TYR A 62 3.11 -8.03 -3.65
CA TYR A 62 3.33 -8.19 -5.09
C TYR A 62 2.00 -8.15 -5.84
N HIS A 63 0.99 -8.82 -5.29
CA HIS A 63 -0.36 -8.82 -5.84
C HIS A 63 -0.96 -7.40 -5.83
N LEU A 64 -0.87 -6.70 -4.71
CA LEU A 64 -1.30 -5.30 -4.60
C LEU A 64 -0.56 -4.39 -5.59
N LEU A 65 0.77 -4.54 -5.71
CA LEU A 65 1.60 -3.73 -6.59
C LEU A 65 1.18 -3.88 -8.06
N ASP A 66 0.93 -5.12 -8.51
CA ASP A 66 0.51 -5.35 -9.90
C ASP A 66 -0.85 -4.71 -10.20
N ILE A 67 -1.79 -4.73 -9.25
CA ILE A 67 -3.07 -4.01 -9.35
C ILE A 67 -2.84 -2.50 -9.46
N LEU A 68 -2.01 -1.94 -8.56
CA LEU A 68 -1.71 -0.50 -8.53
C LEU A 68 -1.04 -0.03 -9.82
N LYS A 69 -0.09 -0.80 -10.36
CA LYS A 69 0.58 -0.50 -11.64
C LYS A 69 -0.41 -0.49 -12.80
N LYS A 70 -1.30 -1.47 -12.84
CA LYS A 70 -2.23 -1.65 -13.96
C LYS A 70 -3.37 -0.63 -13.98
N PHE A 71 -3.98 -0.37 -12.84
CA PHE A 71 -5.23 0.41 -12.78
C PHE A 71 -5.05 1.85 -12.28
N TYR A 72 -3.94 2.15 -11.61
CA TYR A 72 -3.73 3.43 -10.93
C TYR A 72 -2.44 4.15 -11.32
N ASN A 73 -1.77 3.69 -12.39
CA ASN A 73 -0.56 4.30 -12.95
C ASN A 73 0.56 4.51 -11.91
N VAL A 74 0.72 3.54 -11.02
CA VAL A 74 1.78 3.53 -10.02
C VAL A 74 3.06 2.95 -10.61
N LYS A 75 4.23 3.48 -10.22
CA LYS A 75 5.54 2.94 -10.59
C LYS A 75 6.22 2.33 -9.36
N ASP A 76 6.77 1.14 -9.51
CA ASP A 76 7.67 0.54 -8.53
C ASP A 76 9.06 1.20 -8.63
N VAL A 77 9.54 1.76 -7.52
CA VAL A 77 10.82 2.45 -7.44
C VAL A 77 11.68 1.93 -6.30
N LYS A 78 11.36 0.76 -5.75
CA LYS A 78 12.03 0.19 -4.58
C LYS A 78 13.52 -0.05 -4.82
N ASP A 79 13.90 -0.55 -5.98
CA ASP A 79 15.31 -0.76 -6.33
C ASP A 79 16.05 0.56 -6.60
N GLU A 80 15.39 1.53 -7.24
CA GLU A 80 15.94 2.87 -7.56
C GLU A 80 16.28 3.64 -6.27
N TYR A 81 15.44 3.50 -5.24
CA TYR A 81 15.57 4.21 -3.96
C TYR A 81 15.84 3.28 -2.78
N LYS A 82 16.49 2.13 -3.02
CA LYS A 82 16.77 1.14 -1.98
C LYS A 82 17.55 1.71 -0.78
N HIS A 83 18.41 2.70 -1.03
CA HIS A 83 19.17 3.41 0.01
C HIS A 83 18.30 4.24 0.97
N LEU A 84 17.06 4.56 0.57
CA LEU A 84 16.10 5.26 1.41
C LEU A 84 15.38 4.33 2.40
N LEU A 85 15.30 3.02 2.12
CA LEU A 85 14.49 2.09 2.92
C LEU A 85 14.83 2.12 4.41
N ASN A 86 16.12 2.06 4.76
CA ASN A 86 16.57 2.12 6.16
C ASN A 86 16.24 3.47 6.82
N LYS A 87 16.23 4.56 6.06
CA LYS A 87 15.91 5.91 6.56
C LYS A 87 14.40 6.12 6.76
N THR A 88 13.58 5.23 6.19
CA THR A 88 12.12 5.34 6.15
C THR A 88 11.42 4.21 6.89
N ASP A 89 12.16 3.37 7.60
CA ASP A 89 11.62 2.21 8.29
C ASP A 89 10.78 2.64 9.50
N ILE A 90 9.48 2.34 9.41
CA ILE A 90 8.45 2.62 10.42
C ILE A 90 8.84 2.12 11.82
N CYS A 91 9.56 0.99 11.92
CA CYS A 91 9.97 0.41 13.20
C CYS A 91 11.08 1.19 13.91
N ASN A 92 11.81 2.06 13.21
CA ASN A 92 12.87 2.88 13.80
C ASN A 92 12.37 4.23 14.34
N TYR A 93 11.10 4.58 14.11
CA TYR A 93 10.52 5.83 14.58
C TYR A 93 9.69 5.59 15.85
N GLU A 94 10.28 5.90 17.02
CA GLU A 94 9.59 5.90 18.34
C GLU A 94 8.42 6.91 18.46
N TYR A 95 8.11 7.66 17.40
CA TYR A 95 7.21 8.81 17.43
C TYR A 95 6.02 8.64 16.48
N TYR A 96 4.99 7.91 16.92
CA TYR A 96 3.66 7.91 16.27
C TYR A 96 2.63 8.62 17.14
N THR A 97 2.89 9.88 17.47
CA THR A 97 1.86 10.78 18.03
C THR A 97 2.03 12.16 17.44
N HIS A 98 1.43 12.44 16.28
CA HIS A 98 1.07 13.81 15.92
C HIS A 98 -0.09 13.81 14.92
N ASN A 99 -1.31 13.82 15.45
CA ASN A 99 -2.48 14.64 15.07
C ASN A 99 -2.85 14.93 13.59
N ASN A 100 -2.24 14.31 12.57
CA ASN A 100 -2.71 14.34 11.19
C ASN A 100 -2.31 13.01 10.54
N ASN A 101 -3.25 12.38 9.81
CA ASN A 101 -3.18 11.01 9.30
C ASN A 101 -2.07 10.71 8.28
N GLU A 102 -1.11 11.60 8.05
CA GLU A 102 -0.05 11.43 7.05
C GLU A 102 1.33 11.50 7.71
N CYS A 103 2.04 10.37 7.75
CA CYS A 103 3.44 10.34 8.17
C CYS A 103 4.32 10.62 6.95
N CYS A 104 5.01 11.76 6.91
CA CYS A 104 5.88 12.14 5.79
C CYS A 104 7.31 12.39 6.27
N ILE A 105 8.28 11.72 5.65
CA ILE A 105 9.71 11.85 5.92
C ILE A 105 10.34 12.68 4.81
N TYR A 106 10.88 13.84 5.18
CA TYR A 106 11.52 14.77 4.25
C TYR A 106 13.02 14.46 4.14
N LEU A 107 13.44 13.92 3.00
CA LEU A 107 14.84 13.63 2.70
C LEU A 107 15.38 14.62 1.66
N GLU A 108 16.69 14.64 1.45
CA GLU A 108 17.32 15.54 0.47
C GLU A 108 16.79 15.30 -0.95
N GLU A 109 16.65 14.02 -1.32
CA GLU A 109 16.30 13.56 -2.67
C GLU A 109 14.79 13.40 -2.90
N ALA A 110 14.01 13.15 -1.85
CA ALA A 110 12.58 12.85 -1.95
C ALA A 110 11.82 13.15 -0.64
N ASN A 111 10.52 13.32 -0.75
CA ASN A 111 9.59 13.28 0.38
C ASN A 111 8.89 11.92 0.36
N VAL A 112 9.00 11.15 1.43
CA VAL A 112 8.45 9.79 1.52
C VAL A 112 7.25 9.79 2.45
N VAL A 113 6.06 9.56 1.90
CA VAL A 113 4.83 9.37 2.66
C VAL A 113 4.71 7.90 3.06
N ILE A 114 4.45 7.65 4.33
CA ILE A 114 4.28 6.30 4.88
C ILE A 114 2.78 6.01 4.99
N ILE A 115 2.33 4.94 4.34
CA ILE A 115 1.01 4.37 4.48
C ILE A 115 1.17 3.07 5.28
N GLU A 116 0.76 3.10 6.55
CA GLU A 116 0.76 1.92 7.41
C GLU A 116 -0.59 1.22 7.25
N LEU A 117 -0.58 0.04 6.62
CA LEU A 117 -1.79 -0.63 6.15
C LEU A 117 -2.76 -0.99 7.29
N PHE A 118 -2.25 -1.41 8.44
CA PHE A 118 -3.12 -1.79 9.55
C PHE A 118 -3.91 -0.57 10.05
N LYS A 119 -3.24 0.54 10.33
CA LYS A 119 -3.90 1.80 10.73
C LYS A 119 -4.83 2.34 9.65
N ALA A 120 -4.43 2.30 8.38
CA ALA A 120 -5.25 2.75 7.26
C ALA A 120 -6.53 1.90 7.11
N ARG A 121 -6.42 0.59 7.34
CA ARG A 121 -7.58 -0.31 7.37
C ARG A 121 -8.51 0.03 8.52
N GLU A 122 -7.99 0.09 9.75
CA GLU A 122 -8.78 0.35 10.96
C GLU A 122 -9.48 1.72 10.93
N SER A 123 -8.88 2.74 10.31
CA SER A 123 -9.50 4.07 10.17
C SER A 123 -10.73 4.09 9.25
N HIS A 124 -10.89 3.07 8.40
CA HIS A 124 -11.99 2.93 7.45
C HIS A 124 -12.91 1.73 7.76
N CYS A 125 -12.62 0.96 8.81
CA CYS A 125 -13.52 -0.06 9.33
C CYS A 125 -14.75 0.57 9.99
N GLY A 126 -15.90 -0.10 9.89
CA GLY A 126 -17.15 0.33 10.54
C GLY A 126 -18.39 0.11 9.66
N PRO A 127 -19.58 0.54 10.13
CA PRO A 127 -20.85 0.28 9.43
C PRO A 127 -20.88 0.75 7.98
N ASN A 128 -20.11 1.80 7.64
CA ASN A 128 -20.08 2.42 6.32
C ASN A 128 -18.82 2.06 5.51
N TYR A 129 -18.09 1.01 5.87
CA TYR A 129 -16.81 0.65 5.22
C TYR A 129 -16.94 0.54 3.69
N LYS A 130 -18.09 0.07 3.18
CA LYS A 130 -18.38 -0.05 1.74
C LYS A 130 -18.35 1.28 0.97
N GLU A 131 -18.43 2.43 1.64
CA GLU A 131 -18.27 3.72 0.98
C GLU A 131 -16.88 3.89 0.34
N ILE A 132 -15.86 3.17 0.85
CA ILE A 132 -14.51 3.21 0.31
C ILE A 132 -14.45 2.65 -1.13
N TYR A 133 -15.37 1.76 -1.51
CA TYR A 133 -15.39 1.17 -2.85
C TYR A 133 -15.64 2.20 -3.97
N LYS A 134 -16.09 3.41 -3.64
CA LYS A 134 -16.21 4.50 -4.62
C LYS A 134 -14.87 4.92 -5.24
N TYR A 135 -13.75 4.60 -4.58
CA TYR A 135 -12.40 4.88 -5.08
C TYR A 135 -11.86 3.79 -6.01
N LEU A 136 -12.54 2.63 -6.09
CA LEU A 136 -12.15 1.58 -7.04
C LEU A 136 -12.60 1.94 -8.46
N VAL A 137 -11.74 1.64 -9.42
CA VAL A 137 -12.15 1.62 -10.83
C VAL A 137 -13.25 0.57 -11.00
N LYS A 138 -14.39 0.96 -11.57
CA LYS A 138 -15.50 0.04 -11.85
C LYS A 138 -15.18 -0.82 -13.06
N ASP A 139 -14.41 -1.87 -12.83
CA ASP A 139 -13.94 -2.79 -13.87
C ASP A 139 -13.99 -4.24 -13.38
N LYS A 140 -14.56 -5.13 -14.18
CA LYS A 140 -14.55 -6.57 -13.90
C LYS A 140 -13.14 -7.14 -13.94
N GLU A 141 -12.27 -6.56 -14.76
CA GLU A 141 -10.87 -6.95 -14.82
C GLU A 141 -10.16 -6.68 -13.49
N LEU A 142 -10.52 -5.59 -12.79
CA LEU A 142 -10.01 -5.29 -11.46
C LEU A 142 -10.45 -6.36 -10.45
N GLU A 143 -11.75 -6.69 -10.39
CA GLU A 143 -12.25 -7.72 -9.47
C GLU A 143 -11.65 -9.10 -9.76
N ASN A 144 -11.50 -9.46 -11.04
CA ASN A 144 -10.84 -10.69 -11.44
C ASN A 144 -9.37 -10.71 -11.01
N MET A 145 -8.67 -9.59 -11.13
CA MET A 145 -7.28 -9.50 -10.69
C MET A 145 -7.19 -9.63 -9.18
N ILE A 146 -8.00 -8.89 -8.42
CA ILE A 146 -8.08 -8.96 -6.95
C ILE A 146 -8.33 -10.39 -6.46
N SER A 147 -9.20 -11.15 -7.12
CA SER A 147 -9.52 -12.52 -6.70
C SER A 147 -8.53 -13.58 -7.20
N ASN A 148 -7.59 -13.24 -8.09
CA ASN A 148 -6.66 -14.19 -8.70
C ASN A 148 -5.41 -14.45 -7.84
N TYR A 149 -5.61 -14.77 -6.56
CA TYR A 149 -4.51 -15.08 -5.64
C TYR A 149 -3.68 -16.30 -6.08
N MET A 150 -4.27 -17.22 -6.85
CA MET A 150 -3.59 -18.42 -7.37
C MET A 150 -2.42 -18.10 -8.31
N GLN A 151 -2.45 -16.95 -9.02
CA GLN A 151 -1.30 -16.50 -9.81
C GLN A 151 -0.06 -16.21 -8.94
N TYR A 152 -0.27 -15.98 -7.65
CA TYR A 152 0.75 -15.67 -6.65
C TYR A 152 0.84 -16.80 -5.62
N SER A 153 0.59 -18.04 -6.00
CA SER A 153 0.44 -19.17 -5.06
C SER A 153 1.58 -19.32 -4.04
N GLU A 154 2.81 -19.03 -4.45
CA GLU A 154 3.99 -19.08 -3.57
C GLU A 154 3.96 -18.03 -2.43
N ARG A 155 3.15 -16.97 -2.59
CA ARG A 155 2.92 -15.91 -1.60
C ARG A 155 1.71 -16.19 -0.70
N TYR A 156 0.88 -17.15 -1.09
CA TYR A 156 -0.35 -17.52 -0.37
C TYR A 156 -0.36 -18.99 0.09
N PRO A 157 0.74 -19.53 0.67
CA PRO A 157 0.81 -20.95 1.01
C PRO A 157 -0.26 -21.37 2.03
N GLU A 158 -0.57 -20.50 2.99
CA GLU A 158 -1.59 -20.77 4.03
C GLU A 158 -3.01 -20.76 3.47
N LEU A 159 -3.33 -19.78 2.63
CA LEU A 159 -4.63 -19.67 1.95
C LEU A 159 -4.92 -20.88 1.06
N ILE A 160 -3.92 -21.34 0.32
CA ILE A 160 -4.06 -22.53 -0.53
C ILE A 160 -4.34 -23.78 0.30
N ASN A 161 -3.62 -23.95 1.41
CA ASN A 161 -3.85 -25.08 2.30
C ASN A 161 -5.23 -25.02 2.98
N TYR A 162 -5.69 -23.81 3.32
CA TYR A 162 -6.99 -23.57 3.95
C TYR A 162 -8.16 -23.91 3.02
N ILE A 163 -8.12 -23.48 1.76
CA ILE A 163 -9.21 -23.69 0.79
C ILE A 163 -9.20 -25.11 0.18
N SER A 164 -8.08 -25.83 0.27
CA SER A 164 -7.96 -27.20 -0.26
C SER A 164 -8.58 -28.28 0.63
N HIS A 165 -9.22 -27.91 1.76
CA HIS A 165 -9.89 -28.80 2.72
C HIS A 165 -11.37 -28.44 2.89
#